data_AF-A0A3E0P0Q9-F1
#
_entry.id   AF-A0A3E0P0Q9-F1
#
_cell.length_a   1.000
_cell.length_b   1.000
_cell.length_c   1.000
_cell.angle_alpha   90.00
_cell.angle_beta   90.00
_cell.angle_gamma   90.00
#
_symmetry.space_group_name_H-M   'P 1'
#
loop_
_entity.id
_entity.type
_entity.pdbx_description
1 polymer ?
#
loop_
_entity_poly.entity_id
_entity_poly.type
_entity_poly.pdbx_seq_one_letter_code
_entity_poly.pdbx_strand_id
1 'polypeptide(L)' 'MSLCAAMGLTGCQVDLGGQTLPSPYYQQDDIQYFPPGPEFMLTKEAAVQKEFSEDQAARQ' A
#
# COMPACT_ATOMS: atom_id res chain seq x y z
N MET A 1 29.19 -3.33 -30.30
CA MET A 1 28.56 -2.11 -29.73
C MET A 1 27.10 -2.40 -29.37
N SER A 2 26.86 -3.35 -28.46
CA SER A 2 25.50 -3.79 -28.08
C SER A 2 25.38 -4.14 -26.58
N LEU A 3 26.52 -4.32 -25.89
CA LEU A 3 26.54 -4.66 -24.46
C LEU A 3 26.28 -3.44 -23.56
N CYS A 4 26.64 -2.22 -24.01
CA CYS A 4 26.44 -0.98 -23.23
C CYS A 4 24.96 -0.57 -23.13
N ALA A 5 24.09 -1.01 -24.04
CA ALA A 5 22.66 -0.70 -23.99
C ALA A 5 21.93 -1.45 -22.86
N ALA A 6 22.42 -2.64 -22.49
CA ALA A 6 21.80 -3.46 -21.45
C ALA A 6 21.99 -2.90 -20.03
N MET A 7 23.07 -2.13 -19.79
CA MET A 7 23.38 -1.55 -18.48
C MET A 7 22.53 -0.32 -18.15
N GLY A 8 21.82 0.27 -19.12
CA GLY A 8 20.87 1.37 -18.88
C GLY A 8 19.51 0.93 -18.35
N LEU A 9 19.23 -0.38 -18.35
CA LEU A 9 17.96 -0.96 -17.86
C LEU A 9 18.00 -1.33 -16.38
N THR A 10 19.19 -1.43 -15.78
CA THR A 10 19.35 -1.63 -14.33
C THR A 10 19.32 -0.26 -13.67
N GLY A 11 18.17 0.15 -13.15
CA GLY A 11 18.07 1.40 -12.39
C GLY A 11 19.05 1.39 -11.21
N CYS A 12 19.93 2.38 -11.15
CA CYS A 12 20.65 2.69 -9.91
C CYS A 12 19.59 3.13 -8.89
N GLN A 13 19.31 2.27 -7.93
CA GLN A 13 18.45 2.56 -6.79
C GLN A 13 18.85 3.93 -6.19
N VAL A 14 17.93 4.89 -6.25
CA VAL A 14 18.19 6.26 -5.80
C VAL A 14 18.00 6.36 -4.28
N ASP A 15 19.06 6.77 -3.57
CA ASP A 15 18.99 7.16 -2.18
C ASP A 15 18.90 8.69 -2.08
N LEU A 16 17.78 9.19 -1.55
CA LEU A 16 17.59 10.61 -1.28
C LEU A 16 17.30 10.78 0.21
N GLY A 17 18.18 11.49 0.92
CA GLY A 17 18.01 11.76 2.34
C GLY A 17 18.13 10.53 3.26
N GLY A 18 18.83 9.47 2.84
CA GLY A 18 18.97 8.23 3.60
C GLY A 18 17.81 7.25 3.44
N GLN A 19 16.91 7.51 2.49
CA GLN A 19 15.83 6.62 2.11
C GLN A 19 15.99 6.20 0.64
N THR A 20 15.97 4.89 0.40
CA THR A 20 15.78 4.34 -0.94
C THR A 20 14.36 4.63 -1.39
N LEU A 21 14.23 5.38 -2.47
CA LEU A 21 12.91 5.66 -3.04
C LEU A 21 12.51 4.59 -4.06
N PRO A 22 11.21 4.20 -4.10
CA PRO A 22 10.71 3.16 -5.02
C PRO A 22 10.89 3.51 -6.50
N SER A 23 10.95 4.80 -6.83
CA SER A 23 11.16 5.32 -8.18
C SER A 23 12.09 6.54 -8.16
N PRO A 24 12.87 6.77 -9.23
CA PRO A 24 13.74 7.94 -9.38
C PRO A 24 12.99 9.27 -9.46
N TYR A 25 11.68 9.22 -9.73
CA TYR A 25 10.81 10.39 -9.83
C TYR A 25 9.85 10.50 -8.65
N TYR A 26 10.05 9.75 -7.55
CA TYR A 26 9.13 9.74 -6.41
C TYR A 26 8.84 11.14 -5.81
N GLN A 27 9.75 12.11 -5.96
CA GLN A 27 9.53 13.50 -5.56
C GLN A 27 8.65 14.31 -6.53
N GLN A 28 8.60 13.92 -7.80
CA GLN A 28 7.78 14.55 -8.84
C GLN A 28 6.55 13.71 -9.22
N ASP A 29 6.46 12.46 -8.75
CA ASP A 29 5.25 11.67 -8.85
C ASP A 29 4.15 12.42 -8.12
N ASP A 30 3.07 12.70 -8.85
CA ASP A 30 1.91 13.32 -8.27
C ASP A 30 1.43 12.52 -7.06
N ILE A 31 0.85 13.21 -6.08
CA ILE A 31 0.16 12.54 -4.97
C ILE A 31 -0.86 11.60 -5.60
N GLN A 32 -0.61 10.30 -5.52
CA GLN A 32 -1.59 9.33 -5.97
C GLN A 32 -2.86 9.56 -5.19
N TYR A 33 -3.90 10.05 -5.88
CA TYR A 33 -5.17 10.35 -5.25
C TYR A 33 -5.81 9.03 -4.83
N PHE A 34 -5.77 8.77 -3.52
CA PHE A 34 -6.56 7.73 -2.91
C PHE A 34 -7.89 8.38 -2.51
N PRO A 35 -9.03 7.97 -3.10
CA PRO A 35 -10.32 8.47 -2.65
C PRO A 35 -10.46 8.20 -1.15
N PRO A 36 -11.17 9.08 -0.41
CA PRO A 36 -11.43 8.82 0.99
C PRO A 36 -12.06 7.43 1.12
N GLY A 37 -11.41 6.58 1.92
CA GLY A 37 -11.93 5.26 2.21
C GLY A 37 -13.28 5.34 2.93
N PRO A 38 -13.94 4.19 3.15
CA PRO A 38 -15.14 4.16 3.97
C PRO A 38 -14.89 4.83 5.33
N GLU A 39 -15.86 5.60 5.83
CA GLU A 39 -15.76 6.30 7.14
C GLU A 39 -15.37 5.33 8.27
N PHE A 40 -15.79 4.08 8.15
CA PHE A 40 -15.44 3.00 9.05
C PHE A 40 -14.61 1.93 8.33
N MET A 41 -13.33 1.83 8.67
CA MET A 41 -12.38 0.91 8.02
C MET A 41 -12.60 -0.56 8.40
N LEU A 42 -13.27 -0.82 9.53
CA LEU A 42 -13.35 -2.15 10.15
C LEU A 42 -14.72 -2.83 9.98
N THR A 43 -15.38 -2.61 8.84
CA THR A 43 -16.72 -3.14 8.57
C THR A 43 -16.78 -4.67 8.68
N LYS A 44 -15.71 -5.36 8.27
CA LYS A 44 -15.63 -6.83 8.33
C LYS A 44 -15.52 -7.30 9.77
N GLU A 45 -14.66 -6.68 10.56
CA GLU A 45 -14.42 -7.00 11.96
C GLU A 45 -15.67 -6.71 12.81
N ALA A 46 -16.37 -5.61 12.53
CA ALA A 46 -17.62 -5.28 13.20
C ALA A 46 -18.75 -6.28 12.85
N ALA A 47 -18.83 -6.75 11.61
CA ALA A 47 -19.78 -7.78 11.21
C ALA A 47 -19.52 -9.09 11.96
N VAL A 48 -18.26 -9.53 12.02
CA VAL A 48 -17.86 -10.74 12.76
C VAL A 48 -18.14 -10.59 14.26
N GLN A 49 -17.84 -9.42 14.85
CA GLN A 49 -18.11 -9.17 16.26
C GLN A 49 -19.61 -9.25 16.58
N LYS A 50 -20.45 -8.76 15.67
CA LYS A 50 -21.90 -8.81 15.81
C LYS A 50 -22.41 -10.25 15.73
N GLU A 51 -22.01 -11.00 14.71
CA GLU A 51 -22.37 -12.42 14.57
C GLU A 51 -21.92 -13.24 15.78
N PHE A 52 -20.70 -13.01 16.27
CA PHE A 52 -20.20 -13.68 17.47
C PHE A 52 -21.05 -13.35 18.70
N SER A 53 -21.41 -12.08 18.90
CA SER A 53 -22.26 -11.67 20.03
C SER A 53 -23.66 -12.29 19.98
N GLU A 54 -24.23 -12.42 18.78
CA GLU A 54 -25.53 -13.05 18.56
C GLU A 54 -25.47 -14.56 18.84
N ASP A 55 -24.43 -15.25 18.40
CA ASP A 55 -24.19 -16.68 18.70
C ASP A 55 -23.97 -16.91 20.20
N GLN A 56 -23.23 -16.04 20.89
CA GLN A 56 -23.07 -16.14 22.36
C GLN A 56 -24.39 -15.90 23.10
N ALA A 57 -25.20 -14.94 22.65
CA ALA A 57 -26.51 -14.67 23.23
C ALA A 57 -27.51 -15.82 23.00
N ALA A 58 -27.43 -16.52 21.87
CA ALA A 58 -28.25 -17.68 21.58
C ALA A 58 -27.84 -18.94 22.38
N ARG A 59 -26.60 -18.96 22.89
CA ARG A 59 -26.05 -20.05 23.72
C ARG A 59 -26.29 -19.86 25.22
N GLN A 60 -26.73 -18.68 25.64
CA GLN A 60 -27.14 -18.36 27.02
C GLN A 60 -28.63 -18.60 27.21
#